data_AF-A0A5B8MFU1-F1
#
_entry.id   AF-A0A5B8MFU1-F1
#
_cell.length_a   1.000
_cell.length_b   1.000
_cell.length_c   1.000
_cell.angle_alpha   90.00
_cell.angle_beta   90.00
_cell.angle_gamma   90.00
#
_symmetry.space_group_name_H-M   'P 1'
#
loop_
_entity.id
_entity.type
_entity.pdbx_description
1 polymer ?
#
loop_
_entity_poly.entity_id
_entity_poly.type
_entity_poly.pdbx_seq_one_letter_code
_entity_poly.pdbx_strand_id
1 'polypeptide(L)'
;MASCAVAVALSLSIATGGAMCEEVGLAHVGLFGPDIEKDPIEPFTLYGEIVKKFFIENLDETGKIKSRSKGFTSQVCIEGLPISVPQKDEYGVPTCVEVVGQDFERTCDKACSRGCEEQIRAYLNKVEADTGFKLEPGEPRRLLVSCSKRCFKESMRPGMNRPFQLKWSRE
;
A
#
# COMPACT_ATOMS: atom_id res chain seq x y z
N MET A 1 -7.39 46.27 -39.80
CA MET A 1 -8.38 46.35 -40.91
C MET A 1 -9.75 46.09 -40.32
N ALA A 2 -10.71 46.96 -40.67
CA ALA A 2 -12.17 46.80 -40.67
C ALA A 2 -12.89 46.26 -39.41
N SER A 3 -13.69 47.15 -38.82
CA SER A 3 -14.96 46.87 -38.16
C SER A 3 -15.85 45.92 -38.97
N CYS A 4 -16.65 45.11 -38.28
CA CYS A 4 -18.01 44.79 -38.72
C CYS A 4 -18.86 44.38 -37.51
N ALA A 5 -19.70 45.30 -37.06
CA ALA A 5 -20.89 45.00 -36.29
C ALA A 5 -21.96 44.50 -37.26
N VAL A 6 -22.66 43.42 -36.92
CA VAL A 6 -23.97 43.11 -37.51
C VAL A 6 -24.89 42.65 -36.38
N ALA A 7 -25.83 43.53 -36.05
CA ALA A 7 -27.02 43.22 -35.30
C ALA A 7 -28.10 42.73 -36.30
N VAL A 8 -28.78 41.62 -36.00
CA VAL A 8 -30.07 41.29 -36.62
C VAL A 8 -31.03 40.86 -35.50
N ALA A 9 -32.21 41.47 -35.55
CA ALA A 9 -33.23 41.50 -34.53
C ALA A 9 -34.30 40.41 -34.71
N LEU A 10 -35.00 40.15 -33.59
CA LEU A 10 -36.43 39.84 -33.45
C LEU A 10 -36.99 38.59 -34.15
N SER A 11 -37.41 37.62 -33.35
CA SER A 11 -38.77 37.08 -33.49
C SER A 11 -39.43 36.88 -32.13
N LEU A 12 -40.62 37.47 -32.03
CA LEU A 12 -41.52 37.51 -30.90
C LEU A 12 -42.48 36.32 -31.02
N SER A 13 -42.70 35.55 -29.97
CA SER A 13 -43.84 34.64 -29.87
C SER A 13 -44.38 34.67 -28.46
N ILE A 14 -45.46 35.43 -28.31
CA ILE A 14 -46.32 35.47 -27.14
C ILE A 14 -47.29 34.29 -27.28
N ALA A 15 -47.23 33.33 -26.35
CA ALA A 15 -48.32 32.40 -26.11
C ALA A 15 -48.70 32.52 -24.63
N THR A 16 -49.74 33.31 -24.38
CA THR A 16 -50.49 33.36 -23.13
C THR A 16 -51.31 32.09 -22.99
N GLY A 17 -51.01 31.28 -21.97
CA GLY A 17 -51.85 30.19 -21.48
C GLY A 17 -51.59 30.06 -20.00
N GLY A 18 -52.51 30.57 -19.18
CA GLY A 18 -52.39 30.58 -17.73
C GLY A 18 -52.63 29.21 -17.10
N ALA A 19 -51.88 28.91 -16.04
CA ALA A 19 -52.36 28.21 -14.84
C ALA A 19 -51.22 28.17 -13.79
N MET A 20 -51.39 28.98 -12.76
CA MET A 20 -51.04 28.74 -11.34
C MET A 20 -49.58 28.58 -10.89
N CYS A 21 -49.31 29.31 -9.80
CA CYS A 21 -48.16 29.32 -8.91
C CYS A 21 -47.49 27.96 -8.66
N GLU A 22 -46.15 27.91 -8.68
CA GLU A 22 -45.36 27.73 -7.45
C GLU A 22 -43.90 28.15 -7.67
N GLU A 23 -43.34 28.76 -6.63
CA GLU A 23 -42.01 29.35 -6.54
C GLU A 23 -40.92 28.32 -6.23
N VAL A 24 -39.69 28.67 -6.64
CA VAL A 24 -38.38 28.18 -6.21
C VAL A 24 -38.02 26.71 -6.47
N GLY A 25 -36.99 26.54 -7.29
CA GLY A 25 -36.16 25.36 -7.24
C GLY A 25 -35.41 25.13 -8.53
N LEU A 26 -34.28 25.85 -8.72
CA LEU A 26 -33.22 25.35 -9.58
C LEU A 26 -32.94 23.90 -9.15
N ALA A 27 -33.38 22.94 -9.94
CA ALA A 27 -32.90 21.58 -9.85
C ALA A 27 -31.39 21.63 -10.19
N HIS A 28 -30.58 21.82 -9.16
CA HIS A 28 -29.23 21.30 -9.13
C HIS A 28 -29.39 19.80 -9.35
N VAL A 29 -29.26 19.39 -10.61
CA VAL A 29 -28.82 18.05 -10.96
C VAL A 29 -27.55 17.85 -10.13
N GLY A 30 -27.69 17.09 -9.04
CA GLY A 30 -26.59 16.75 -8.16
C GLY A 30 -25.53 16.03 -8.98
N LEU A 31 -24.53 16.79 -9.40
CA LEU A 31 -23.25 16.35 -9.96
C LEU A 31 -22.36 15.78 -8.83
N PHE A 32 -22.98 15.08 -7.89
CA PHE A 32 -22.34 14.34 -6.82
C PHE A 32 -23.04 13.00 -6.83
N GLY A 33 -22.35 11.99 -7.35
CA GLY A 33 -22.76 10.60 -7.18
C GLY A 33 -22.86 10.28 -5.69
N PRO A 34 -23.35 9.08 -5.31
CA PRO A 34 -23.27 8.67 -3.91
C PRO A 34 -21.82 8.85 -3.47
N ASP A 35 -21.59 9.68 -2.44
CA ASP A 35 -20.35 9.68 -1.70
C ASP A 35 -20.13 8.22 -1.31
N ILE A 36 -19.29 7.52 -2.06
CA ILE A 36 -18.79 6.22 -1.64
C ILE A 36 -18.01 6.57 -0.39
N GLU A 37 -18.68 6.35 0.74
CA GLU A 37 -18.16 6.49 2.10
C GLU A 37 -16.79 5.81 2.10
N LYS A 38 -15.73 6.61 1.95
CA LYS A 38 -14.36 6.10 1.82
C LYS A 38 -14.08 5.32 3.10
N ASP A 39 -13.83 4.01 2.98
CA ASP A 39 -13.56 3.20 4.17
C ASP A 39 -12.47 3.86 5.02
N PRO A 40 -12.63 3.90 6.35
CA PRO A 40 -11.77 4.65 7.27
C PRO A 40 -10.40 3.99 7.49
N ILE A 41 -9.96 3.12 6.58
CA ILE A 41 -8.65 2.47 6.69
C ILE A 41 -7.58 3.54 6.51
N GLU A 42 -6.85 3.78 7.60
CA GLU A 42 -5.78 4.76 7.61
C GLU A 42 -4.62 4.32 6.69
N PRO A 43 -4.04 5.24 5.90
CA PRO A 43 -2.77 4.99 5.22
C PRO A 43 -1.68 4.50 6.18
N PHE A 44 -0.77 3.69 5.66
CA PHE A 44 0.29 3.09 6.48
C PHE A 44 1.58 2.92 5.70
N THR A 45 2.67 2.74 6.43
CA THR A 45 4.01 2.50 5.88
C THR A 45 4.52 1.16 6.39
N LEU A 46 4.93 0.29 5.47
CA LEU A 46 5.69 -0.90 5.80
C LEU A 46 7.17 -0.53 5.85
N TYR A 47 7.81 -0.75 6.99
CA TYR A 47 9.24 -0.65 7.18
C TYR A 47 9.83 -2.04 7.20
N GLY A 48 10.89 -2.27 6.43
CA GLY A 48 11.58 -3.54 6.46
C GLY A 48 13.07 -3.37 6.60
N GLU A 49 13.70 -4.36 7.23
CA GLU A 49 15.14 -4.50 7.33
C GLU A 49 15.54 -5.86 6.77
N ILE A 50 16.56 -5.85 5.91
CA ILE A 50 17.10 -7.04 5.26
C ILE A 50 18.49 -7.27 5.82
N VAL A 51 18.72 -8.45 6.40
CA VAL A 51 20.01 -8.91 6.89
C VAL A 51 20.43 -10.11 6.07
N LYS A 52 21.56 -10.04 5.38
CA LYS A 52 22.06 -11.15 4.56
C LYS A 52 23.44 -11.64 4.98
N LYS A 53 23.62 -12.96 5.00
CA LYS A 53 24.90 -13.65 5.27
C LYS A 53 25.27 -14.52 4.07
N PHE A 54 26.57 -14.59 3.77
CA PHE A 54 27.14 -15.36 2.66
C PHE A 54 27.60 -16.77 3.08
N PHE A 55 27.00 -17.28 4.14
CA PHE A 55 27.19 -18.63 4.66
C PHE A 55 25.93 -19.06 5.41
N ILE A 56 25.77 -20.37 5.56
CA ILE A 56 24.71 -20.97 6.37
C ILE A 56 25.34 -21.37 7.70
N GLU A 57 24.77 -20.91 8.81
CA GLU A 57 25.19 -21.29 10.16
C GLU A 57 24.42 -22.54 10.59
N ASN A 58 25.11 -23.68 10.72
CA ASN A 58 24.52 -24.89 11.27
C ASN A 58 24.61 -24.81 12.79
N LEU A 59 23.47 -24.67 13.44
CA LEU A 59 23.37 -24.55 14.90
C LEU A 59 23.24 -25.95 15.53
N ASP A 60 23.86 -26.16 16.68
CA ASP A 60 23.61 -27.29 17.58
C ASP A 60 22.27 -27.12 18.32
N GLU A 61 21.83 -28.17 19.02
CA GLU A 61 20.60 -28.18 19.84
C GLU A 61 20.55 -27.05 20.90
N THR A 62 21.71 -26.53 21.31
CA THR A 62 21.83 -25.42 22.26
C THR A 62 21.87 -24.03 21.60
N GLY A 63 21.65 -23.94 20.28
CA GLY A 63 21.73 -22.67 19.53
C GLY A 63 23.15 -22.15 19.29
N LYS A 64 24.19 -22.98 19.49
CA LYS A 64 25.59 -22.61 19.22
C LYS A 64 25.96 -22.97 17.80
N ILE A 65 26.82 -22.18 17.17
CA ILE A 65 27.28 -22.44 15.79
C ILE A 65 28.24 -23.64 15.81
N LYS A 66 27.80 -24.77 15.26
CA LYS A 66 28.58 -26.00 15.12
C LYS A 66 29.49 -25.95 13.89
N SER A 67 28.96 -25.44 12.79
CA SER A 67 29.69 -25.34 11.52
C SER A 67 29.10 -24.27 10.61
N ARG A 68 29.89 -23.83 9.64
CA ARG A 68 29.44 -22.95 8.56
C ARG A 68 29.56 -23.67 7.23
N SER A 69 28.48 -23.72 6.47
CA SER A 69 28.46 -24.29 5.12
C SER A 69 28.34 -23.20 4.07
N LYS A 70 28.82 -23.51 2.86
CA LYS A 70 28.65 -22.63 1.70
C LYS A 70 27.17 -22.49 1.38
N GLY A 71 26.72 -21.25 1.24
CA GLY A 71 25.33 -20.91 0.92
C GLY A 71 25.04 -19.46 1.30
N PHE A 72 23.77 -19.10 1.28
CA PHE A 72 23.29 -17.77 1.59
C PHE A 72 22.16 -17.87 2.59
N THR A 73 22.16 -16.96 3.55
CA THR A 73 21.08 -16.79 4.52
C THR A 73 20.56 -15.37 4.34
N SER A 74 19.26 -15.23 4.10
CA SER A 74 18.59 -13.93 4.03
C SER A 74 17.49 -13.89 5.08
N GLN A 75 17.58 -12.91 5.97
CA GLN A 75 16.57 -12.61 6.96
C GLN A 75 15.92 -11.28 6.58
N VAL A 76 14.59 -11.25 6.59
CA VAL A 76 13.80 -10.06 6.31
C VAL A 76 12.84 -9.86 7.47
N CYS A 77 12.95 -8.72 8.14
CA CYS A 77 12.03 -8.29 9.20
C CYS A 77 11.20 -7.13 8.67
N ILE A 78 9.87 -7.21 8.78
CA ILE A 78 8.96 -6.15 8.30
C ILE A 78 7.98 -5.79 9.42
N GLU A 79 7.69 -4.51 9.51
CA GLU A 79 6.79 -3.89 10.47
C GLU A 79 5.85 -2.93 9.73
N GLY A 80 4.60 -2.80 10.19
CA GLY A 80 3.61 -1.91 9.59
C GLY A 80 3.20 -0.82 10.56
N LEU A 81 3.40 0.44 10.16
CA LEU A 81 3.12 1.62 10.97
C LEU A 81 2.05 2.49 10.30
N PRO A 82 0.93 2.82 10.97
CA PRO A 82 -0.02 3.82 10.48
C PRO A 82 0.63 5.21 10.44
N ILE A 83 0.13 6.12 9.59
CA ILE A 83 0.70 7.48 9.48
C ILE A 83 0.51 8.29 10.77
N SER A 84 -0.56 8.05 11.52
CA SER A 84 -0.88 8.72 12.78
C SER A 84 0.14 8.52 13.89
N VAL A 85 0.96 7.46 13.81
CA VAL A 85 1.94 7.12 14.86
C VAL A 85 3.36 7.41 14.35
N PRO A 86 4.04 8.43 14.88
CA PRO A 86 5.39 8.79 14.44
C PRO A 86 6.50 7.90 15.02
N GLN A 87 6.20 6.95 15.91
CA GLN A 87 7.19 6.13 16.61
C GLN A 87 7.08 4.62 16.30
N LYS A 88 8.22 4.04 15.91
CA LYS A 88 8.41 2.60 15.63
C LYS A 88 8.22 1.72 16.87
N ASP A 89 8.23 2.31 18.06
CA ASP A 89 8.31 1.56 19.31
C ASP A 89 6.94 1.06 19.79
N GLU A 90 5.85 1.57 19.20
CA GLU A 90 4.48 1.39 19.71
C GLU A 90 3.63 0.42 18.85
N TYR A 91 4.02 0.12 17.61
CA TYR A 91 3.19 -0.67 16.69
C TYR A 91 3.88 -1.93 16.15
N GLY A 92 3.73 -3.00 16.94
CA GLY A 92 3.74 -4.38 16.46
C GLY A 92 5.09 -5.09 16.56
N VAL A 93 5.03 -6.37 16.90
CA VAL A 93 6.19 -7.25 16.82
C VAL A 93 6.55 -7.40 15.33
N PRO A 94 7.79 -7.09 14.90
CA PRO A 94 8.17 -7.24 13.51
C PRO A 94 8.07 -8.71 13.10
N THR A 95 7.51 -8.97 11.92
CA THR A 95 7.51 -10.31 11.34
C THR A 95 8.85 -10.54 10.67
N CYS A 96 9.65 -11.42 11.26
CA CYS A 96 10.97 -11.79 10.75
C CYS A 96 10.94 -13.18 10.12
N VAL A 97 11.34 -13.27 8.86
CA VAL A 97 11.47 -14.53 8.12
C VAL A 97 12.92 -14.73 7.72
N GLU A 98 13.47 -15.90 8.06
CA GLU A 98 14.78 -16.34 7.59
C GLU A 98 14.62 -17.41 6.50
N VAL A 99 15.41 -17.28 5.43
CA VAL A 99 15.49 -18.25 4.35
C VAL A 99 16.95 -18.55 4.07
N VAL A 100 17.26 -19.84 3.97
CA VAL A 100 18.57 -20.36 3.56
C VAL A 100 18.50 -20.96 2.16
N GLY A 101 19.55 -20.79 1.38
CA GLY A 101 19.62 -21.34 0.03
C GLY A 101 21.03 -21.30 -0.58
N GLN A 102 21.19 -22.00 -1.70
CA GLN A 102 22.47 -22.04 -2.43
C GLN A 102 22.60 -20.93 -3.47
N ASP A 103 21.46 -20.40 -3.93
CA ASP A 103 21.39 -19.33 -4.92
C ASP A 103 21.00 -18.02 -4.23
N PHE A 104 21.85 -17.00 -4.34
CA PHE A 104 21.66 -15.72 -3.66
C PHE A 104 20.34 -15.04 -4.05
N GLU A 105 20.07 -14.98 -5.35
CA GLU A 105 18.93 -14.26 -5.91
C GLU A 105 17.61 -14.89 -5.47
N ARG A 106 17.49 -16.21 -5.64
CA ARG A 106 16.31 -16.98 -5.21
C ARG A 106 16.11 -16.94 -3.70
N THR A 107 17.19 -16.92 -2.93
CA THR A 107 17.11 -16.81 -1.47
C THR A 107 16.54 -15.45 -1.06
N CYS A 108 16.99 -14.37 -1.71
CA CYS A 108 16.46 -13.03 -1.47
C CYS A 108 15.00 -12.91 -1.88
N ASP A 109 14.64 -13.37 -3.08
CA ASP A 109 13.27 -13.31 -3.60
C ASP A 109 12.30 -14.08 -2.69
N LYS A 110 12.69 -15.27 -2.25
CA LYS A 110 11.88 -16.10 -1.34
C LYS A 110 11.75 -15.47 0.04
N ALA A 111 12.81 -14.91 0.61
CA ALA A 111 12.76 -14.22 1.90
C ALA A 111 11.84 -12.99 1.85
N CYS A 112 11.99 -12.18 0.80
CA CYS A 112 11.17 -10.99 0.60
C CYS A 112 9.69 -11.32 0.36
N SER A 113 9.40 -12.30 -0.49
CA SER A 113 8.03 -12.70 -0.78
C SER A 113 7.33 -13.23 0.47
N ARG A 114 7.99 -14.10 1.25
CA ARG A 114 7.43 -14.64 2.50
C ARG A 114 7.28 -13.59 3.58
N GLY A 115 8.31 -12.77 3.83
CA GLY A 115 8.25 -11.71 4.84
C GLY A 115 7.13 -10.72 4.55
N CYS A 116 7.00 -10.27 3.29
CA CYS A 116 5.92 -9.38 2.87
C CYS A 116 4.54 -10.04 3.02
N GLU A 117 4.38 -11.30 2.61
CA GLU A 117 3.10 -12.00 2.72
C GLU A 117 2.66 -12.16 4.18
N GLU A 118 3.56 -12.62 5.05
CA GLU A 118 3.28 -12.84 6.47
C GLU A 118 2.95 -11.52 7.18
N GLN A 119 3.75 -10.46 6.96
CA GLN A 119 3.50 -9.15 7.59
C GLN A 119 2.23 -8.48 7.07
N ILE A 120 1.99 -8.50 5.75
CA ILE A 120 0.77 -7.91 5.18
C ILE A 120 -0.46 -8.63 5.71
N ARG A 121 -0.44 -9.97 5.73
CA ARG A 121 -1.54 -10.76 6.29
C ARG A 121 -1.77 -10.41 7.77
N ALA A 122 -0.71 -10.37 8.57
CA ALA A 122 -0.80 -10.01 10.00
C ALA A 122 -1.37 -8.60 10.20
N TYR A 123 -0.90 -7.63 9.43
CA TYR A 123 -1.35 -6.24 9.49
C TYR A 123 -2.82 -6.10 9.08
N LEU A 124 -3.24 -6.72 7.98
CA LEU A 124 -4.63 -6.65 7.52
C LEU A 124 -5.60 -7.33 8.49
N ASN A 125 -5.21 -8.47 9.07
CA ASN A 125 -6.01 -9.11 10.12
C ASN A 125 -6.16 -8.20 11.34
N LYS A 126 -5.11 -7.45 11.71
CA LYS A 126 -5.17 -6.48 12.81
C LYS A 126 -6.09 -5.32 12.47
N VAL A 127 -5.95 -4.72 11.28
CA VAL A 127 -6.81 -3.63 10.83
C VAL A 127 -8.28 -4.04 10.77
N GLU A 128 -8.58 -5.25 10.27
CA GLU A 128 -9.94 -5.80 10.25
C GLU A 128 -10.47 -6.00 11.68
N ALA A 129 -9.65 -6.50 12.61
CA ALA A 129 -10.04 -6.68 14.00
C ALA A 129 -10.30 -5.35 14.72
N ASP A 130 -9.47 -4.33 14.45
CA ASP A 130 -9.53 -3.03 15.12
C ASP A 130 -10.64 -2.14 14.56
N THR A 131 -10.89 -2.20 13.24
CA THR A 131 -11.80 -1.27 12.55
C THR A 131 -13.07 -1.92 11.99
N GLY A 132 -13.06 -3.24 11.77
CA GLY A 132 -14.12 -3.96 11.05
C GLY A 132 -14.05 -3.84 9.53
N PHE A 133 -13.11 -3.07 8.97
CA PHE A 133 -12.99 -2.82 7.53
C PHE A 133 -11.94 -3.69 6.86
N LYS A 134 -12.18 -4.00 5.58
CA LYS A 134 -11.26 -4.75 4.70
C LYS A 134 -10.80 -3.87 3.57
N LEU A 135 -9.54 -4.06 3.16
CA LEU A 135 -9.06 -3.51 1.89
C LEU A 135 -9.87 -4.06 0.70
N GLU A 136 -9.91 -3.30 -0.38
CA GLU A 136 -10.63 -3.70 -1.58
C GLU A 136 -10.05 -5.00 -2.17
N PRO A 137 -10.91 -5.83 -2.81
CA PRO A 137 -10.46 -7.05 -3.46
C PRO A 137 -9.44 -6.74 -4.57
N GLY A 138 -8.16 -7.01 -4.29
CA GLY A 138 -7.05 -6.80 -5.21
C GLY A 138 -5.95 -5.88 -4.66
N GLU A 139 -6.26 -4.98 -3.72
CA GLU A 139 -5.27 -4.15 -3.06
C GLU A 139 -4.23 -4.95 -2.27
N PRO A 140 -4.61 -6.00 -1.49
CA PRO A 140 -3.61 -6.83 -0.80
C PRO A 140 -2.59 -7.45 -1.77
N ARG A 141 -3.04 -7.84 -2.96
CA ARG A 141 -2.16 -8.40 -4.00
C ARG A 141 -1.22 -7.34 -4.57
N ARG A 142 -1.72 -6.13 -4.83
CA ARG A 142 -0.87 -5.01 -5.29
C ARG A 142 0.17 -4.63 -4.25
N LEU A 143 -0.25 -4.56 -2.98
CA LEU A 143 0.64 -4.29 -1.85
C LEU A 143 1.73 -5.35 -1.74
N LEU A 144 1.36 -6.63 -1.83
CA LEU A 144 2.31 -7.75 -1.79
C LEU A 144 3.35 -7.66 -2.90
N VAL A 145 2.91 -7.44 -4.15
CA VAL A 145 3.82 -7.31 -5.31
C VAL A 145 4.76 -6.11 -5.17
N SER A 146 4.26 -4.99 -4.67
CA SER A 146 5.07 -3.78 -4.44
C SER A 146 6.08 -3.98 -3.31
N CYS A 147 5.66 -4.61 -2.22
CA CYS A 147 6.51 -4.93 -1.07
C CYS A 147 7.64 -5.87 -1.48
N SER A 148 7.31 -7.00 -2.14
CA SER A 148 8.31 -8.01 -2.51
C SER A 148 9.31 -7.46 -3.52
N LYS A 149 8.87 -6.72 -4.54
CA LYS A 149 9.75 -6.07 -5.51
C LYS A 149 10.69 -5.05 -4.85
N ARG A 150 10.18 -4.24 -3.91
CA ARG A 150 11.00 -3.24 -3.23
C ARG A 150 12.04 -3.91 -2.33
N CYS A 151 11.61 -4.88 -1.53
CA CYS A 151 12.49 -5.67 -0.69
C CYS A 151 13.58 -6.35 -1.52
N PHE A 152 13.20 -7.02 -2.61
CA PHE A 152 14.16 -7.74 -3.46
C PHE A 152 15.19 -6.79 -4.06
N LYS A 153 14.76 -5.64 -4.59
CA LYS A 153 15.66 -4.62 -5.15
C LYS A 153 16.69 -4.14 -4.13
N GLU A 154 16.27 -3.92 -2.88
CA GLU A 154 17.18 -3.51 -1.80
C GLU A 154 18.07 -4.67 -1.33
N SER A 155 17.56 -5.90 -1.30
CA SER A 155 18.31 -7.11 -0.95
C SER A 155 19.46 -7.38 -1.92
N MET A 156 19.26 -7.11 -3.20
CA MET A 156 20.28 -7.29 -4.23
C MET A 156 21.43 -6.28 -4.16
N ARG A 157 21.29 -5.17 -3.41
CA ARG A 157 22.37 -4.17 -3.26
C ARG A 157 23.51 -4.70 -2.38
N PRO A 158 24.77 -4.28 -2.60
CA PRO A 158 25.88 -4.69 -1.74
C PRO A 158 25.69 -4.23 -0.29
N GLY A 159 26.37 -4.84 0.67
CA GLY A 159 26.24 -4.55 2.11
C GLY A 159 25.32 -5.51 2.85
N MET A 160 25.40 -5.57 4.18
CA MET A 160 24.76 -6.61 5.00
C MET A 160 23.34 -6.25 5.45
N ASN A 161 23.15 -5.01 5.89
CA ASN A 161 21.90 -4.52 6.46
C ASN A 161 21.32 -3.45 5.53
N ARG A 162 20.12 -3.67 5.03
CA ARG A 162 19.45 -2.75 4.09
C ARG A 162 18.03 -2.46 4.55
N PRO A 163 17.74 -1.22 4.96
CA PRO A 163 16.37 -0.82 5.23
C PRO A 163 15.63 -0.56 3.91
N PHE A 164 14.32 -0.81 3.93
CA PHE A 164 13.41 -0.37 2.90
C PHE A 164 12.11 0.12 3.53
N GLN A 165 11.39 0.95 2.78
CA GLN A 165 10.06 1.40 3.18
C GLN A 165 9.12 1.38 1.98
N LEU A 166 7.87 1.04 2.24
CA LEU A 166 6.78 1.11 1.27
C LEU A 166 5.63 1.87 1.92
N LYS A 167 5.29 3.03 1.36
CA LYS A 167 4.10 3.77 1.75
C LYS A 167 2.91 3.27 0.96
N TRP A 168 1.80 3.02 1.64
CA TRP A 168 0.51 2.75 1.03
C TRP A 168 -0.46 3.86 1.41
N SER A 169 -1.13 4.39 0.40
CA SER A 169 -2.19 5.37 0.52
C SER A 169 -3.26 5.05 -0.52
N ARG A 170 -4.52 5.28 -0.17
CA ARG A 170 -5.65 5.18 -1.09
C ARG A 170 -5.65 6.42 -1.99
N GLU A 171 -5.28 6.26 -3.26
CA GLU A 171 -5.40 7.32 -4.28
C GLU A 171 -6.86 7.47 -4.74
#